data_AF-A0A529L6J4-F1
#
_entry.id   AF-A0A529L6J4-F1
#
_cell.length_a   1.000
_cell.length_b   1.000
_cell.length_c   1.000
_cell.angle_alpha   90.00
_cell.angle_beta   90.00
_cell.angle_gamma   90.00
#
_symmetry.space_group_name_H-M   'P 1'
#
loop_
_entity.id
_entity.type
_entity.pdbx_description
1 polymer ?
#
loop_
_entity_poly.entity_id
_entity_poly.type
_entity_poly.pdbx_seq_one_letter_code
_entity_poly.pdbx_strand_id
1 'polypeptide(L)'
;VHLRFGPVARGGLRWSDRAQDYRTEVLGLVKAQQVKNAVIVPVGAKGGFYPKKLPTSAGRDAIFEAGTSAYKNFVSSLLSITDNIGLDGVIPPAGVIRRDQDDPYFVVAADKGTATFSDTANAISEEHGFWLDDAFASGGSAGYDHKKMGITAKGAWEAVKRHFREMNRDIQTSPFTVVGVGDMSGDVFGNGMLLSEQTRLI
;
A
#
# COMPACT_ATOMS: atom_id res chain seq x y z
N VAL A 1 -0.82 14.15 1.81
CA VAL A 1 -2.26 14.13 1.44
C VAL A 1 -2.75 12.71 1.57
N HIS A 2 -3.98 12.52 2.06
CA HIS A 2 -4.63 11.22 2.14
C HIS A 2 -6.04 11.37 1.55
N LEU A 3 -6.38 10.51 0.58
CA LEU A 3 -7.66 10.53 -0.11
C LEU A 3 -8.42 9.27 0.26
N ARG A 4 -9.65 9.44 0.75
CA ARG A 4 -10.58 8.37 1.13
C ARG A 4 -11.83 8.47 0.27
N PHE A 5 -12.39 7.32 -0.10
CA PHE A 5 -13.62 7.25 -0.89
C PHE A 5 -14.74 6.48 -0.19
N GLY A 6 -14.57 6.21 1.10
CA GLY A 6 -15.54 5.55 1.95
C GLY A 6 -15.08 5.51 3.40
N PRO A 7 -15.98 5.13 4.33
CA PRO A 7 -15.69 5.04 5.76
C PRO A 7 -14.73 3.90 6.09
N VAL A 8 -14.75 2.82 5.30
CA VAL A 8 -13.79 1.71 5.39
C VAL A 8 -12.79 1.87 4.26
N ALA A 9 -11.75 2.66 4.50
CA ALA A 9 -10.75 3.00 3.50
C ALA A 9 -9.36 2.51 3.94
N ARG A 10 -8.83 1.52 3.22
CA ARG A 10 -7.45 1.03 3.36
C ARG A 10 -6.62 1.44 2.15
N GLY A 11 -5.40 1.91 2.39
CA GLY A 11 -4.60 2.51 1.34
C GLY A 11 -3.10 2.51 1.56
N GLY A 12 -2.37 2.32 0.47
CA GLY A 12 -0.91 2.49 0.47
C GLY A 12 -0.51 3.96 0.66
N LEU A 13 0.53 4.21 1.47
CA LEU A 13 1.13 5.55 1.62
C LEU A 13 2.41 5.67 0.78
N ARG A 14 2.39 6.53 -0.23
CA ARG A 14 3.54 6.76 -1.12
C ARG A 14 4.47 7.85 -0.62
N TRP A 15 5.77 7.56 -0.58
CA TRP A 15 6.78 8.62 -0.59
C TRP A 15 6.99 9.06 -2.04
N SER A 16 6.51 10.25 -2.36
CA SER A 16 6.66 10.85 -3.70
C SER A 16 7.98 11.63 -3.81
N ASP A 17 8.61 11.53 -4.98
CA ASP A 17 9.73 12.36 -5.44
C ASP A 17 9.24 13.57 -6.28
N ARG A 18 7.93 13.65 -6.55
CA ARG A 18 7.32 14.61 -7.48
C ARG A 18 6.85 15.88 -6.78
N ALA A 19 7.79 16.80 -6.52
CA ALA A 19 7.53 18.05 -5.79
C ALA A 19 6.32 18.85 -6.35
N GLN A 20 6.19 18.93 -7.68
CA GLN A 20 5.21 19.78 -8.35
C GLN A 20 3.81 19.16 -8.40
N ASP A 21 3.67 17.84 -8.44
CA ASP A 21 2.40 17.18 -8.74
C ASP A 21 2.12 15.89 -7.95
N TYR A 22 2.77 15.67 -6.81
CA TYR A 22 2.49 14.53 -5.92
C TYR A 22 1.00 14.38 -5.56
N ARG A 23 0.23 15.48 -5.51
CA ARG A 23 -1.23 15.43 -5.26
C ARG A 23 -1.97 14.78 -6.42
N THR A 24 -1.62 15.15 -7.66
CA THR A 24 -2.18 14.55 -8.88
C THR A 24 -1.75 13.10 -9.01
N GLU A 25 -0.51 12.77 -8.63
CA GLU A 25 -0.04 11.39 -8.55
C GLU A 25 -0.92 10.56 -7.61
N VAL A 26 -1.11 11.02 -6.36
CA VAL A 26 -1.93 10.31 -5.37
C VAL A 26 -3.38 10.16 -5.85
N LEU A 27 -3.94 11.19 -6.49
CA LEU A 27 -5.27 11.13 -7.10
C LEU A 27 -5.35 10.12 -8.26
N GLY A 28 -4.31 10.02 -9.09
CA GLY A 28 -4.25 9.03 -10.16
C GLY A 28 -4.21 7.60 -9.61
N LEU A 29 -3.39 7.39 -8.56
CA LEU A 29 -3.26 6.08 -7.91
C LEU A 29 -4.55 5.61 -7.26
N VAL A 30 -5.27 6.48 -6.57
CA VAL A 30 -6.52 6.09 -5.91
C VAL A 30 -7.61 5.76 -6.94
N LYS A 31 -7.69 6.50 -8.05
CA LYS A 31 -8.59 6.16 -9.17
C LYS A 31 -8.27 4.79 -9.77
N ALA A 32 -7.00 4.50 -10.00
CA ALA A 32 -6.59 3.19 -10.48
C ALA A 32 -6.93 2.06 -9.48
N GLN A 33 -6.76 2.32 -8.18
CA GLN A 33 -7.10 1.38 -7.12
C GLN A 33 -8.61 1.14 -7.02
N GLN A 34 -9.46 2.15 -7.24
CA GLN A 34 -10.91 1.97 -7.32
C GLN A 34 -11.32 1.05 -8.47
N VAL A 35 -10.75 1.25 -9.66
CA VAL A 35 -11.00 0.36 -10.80
C VAL A 35 -10.57 -1.07 -10.48
N LYS A 36 -9.41 -1.25 -9.83
CA LYS A 36 -8.92 -2.56 -9.41
C LYS A 36 -9.84 -3.24 -8.39
N ASN A 37 -10.33 -2.48 -7.41
CA ASN A 37 -11.08 -3.04 -6.29
C ASN A 37 -12.59 -3.11 -6.52
N ALA A 38 -13.10 -2.59 -7.65
CA ALA A 38 -14.53 -2.52 -7.98
C ALA A 38 -15.27 -3.87 -7.86
N VAL A 39 -14.56 -4.99 -8.03
CA VAL A 39 -15.14 -6.34 -7.98
C VAL A 39 -15.02 -6.99 -6.59
N ILE A 40 -14.15 -6.49 -5.69
CA ILE A 40 -13.81 -7.17 -4.42
C ILE A 40 -14.14 -6.31 -3.19
N VAL A 41 -13.60 -5.10 -3.09
CA VAL A 41 -13.89 -4.15 -2.00
C VAL A 41 -14.00 -2.75 -2.59
N PRO A 42 -15.21 -2.23 -2.87
CA PRO A 42 -15.42 -1.10 -3.78
C PRO A 42 -14.84 0.23 -3.30
N VAL A 43 -14.51 0.36 -2.00
CA VAL A 43 -13.99 1.57 -1.39
C VAL A 43 -12.58 1.36 -0.85
N GLY A 44 -11.71 2.34 -1.07
CA GLY A 44 -10.33 2.30 -0.65
C GLY A 44 -9.78 3.70 -0.39
N ALA A 45 -8.51 3.75 -0.02
CA ALA A 45 -7.77 4.98 0.19
C ALA A 45 -6.43 4.98 -0.53
N LYS A 46 -5.86 6.17 -0.67
CA LYS A 46 -4.46 6.34 -1.02
C LYS A 46 -3.90 7.57 -0.33
N GLY A 47 -2.72 7.44 0.24
CA GLY A 47 -1.97 8.57 0.74
C GLY A 47 -0.66 8.76 0.00
N GLY A 48 -0.13 9.97 0.14
CA GLY A 48 1.24 10.24 -0.24
C GLY A 48 1.76 11.51 0.40
N PHE A 49 3.06 11.52 0.66
CA PHE A 49 3.79 12.63 1.25
C PHE A 49 5.03 12.95 0.41
N TYR A 50 5.47 14.20 0.50
CA TYR A 50 6.66 14.71 -0.16
C TYR A 50 7.51 15.44 0.89
N PRO A 51 8.64 14.87 1.32
CA PRO A 51 9.57 15.54 2.22
C PRO A 51 10.25 16.72 1.53
N LYS A 52 9.93 17.95 1.95
CA LYS A 52 10.42 19.18 1.30
C LYS A 52 11.89 19.51 1.58
N LYS A 53 12.45 18.99 2.67
CA LYS A 53 13.80 19.34 3.17
C LYS A 53 14.66 18.09 3.32
N LEU A 54 14.85 17.35 2.24
CA LEU A 54 15.76 16.21 2.25
C LEU A 54 17.22 16.68 2.19
N PRO A 55 18.13 16.11 2.98
CA PRO A 55 19.54 16.46 2.96
C PRO A 55 20.24 15.76 1.79
N THR A 56 19.99 16.23 0.56
CA THR A 56 20.44 15.57 -0.68
C THR A 56 21.97 15.45 -0.80
N SER A 57 22.73 16.27 -0.08
CA SER A 57 24.20 16.23 -0.04
C SER A 57 24.78 15.32 1.05
N ALA A 58 23.97 14.81 1.98
CA ALA A 58 24.42 14.08 3.17
C ALA A 58 24.46 12.54 2.98
N GLY A 59 24.29 12.06 1.75
CA GLY A 59 24.31 10.63 1.44
C GLY A 59 22.95 9.93 1.64
N ARG A 60 22.92 8.64 1.28
CA ARG A 60 21.69 7.85 1.19
C ARG A 60 21.01 7.65 2.54
N ASP A 61 21.78 7.38 3.59
CA ASP A 61 21.25 7.07 4.92
C ASP A 61 20.57 8.29 5.52
N ALA A 62 21.21 9.47 5.44
CA ALA A 62 20.61 10.73 5.90
C ALA A 62 19.32 11.09 5.15
N ILE A 63 19.24 10.81 3.84
CA ILE A 63 18.01 10.99 3.06
C ILE A 63 16.92 10.03 3.56
N PHE A 64 17.27 8.77 3.81
CA PHE A 64 16.33 7.76 4.29
C PHE A 64 15.81 8.08 5.70
N GLU A 65 16.67 8.52 6.62
CA GLU A 65 16.28 8.96 7.96
C GLU A 65 15.37 10.19 7.93
N ALA A 66 15.69 11.19 7.10
CA ALA A 66 14.85 12.37 6.93
C ALA A 66 13.48 12.02 6.33
N GLY A 67 13.44 11.09 5.37
CA GLY A 67 12.19 10.57 4.82
C GLY A 67 11.37 9.76 5.82
N THR A 68 12.04 8.93 6.63
CA THR A 68 11.41 8.18 7.72
C THR A 68 10.81 9.14 8.75
N SER A 69 11.53 10.21 9.11
CA SER A 69 11.04 11.24 10.03
C SER A 69 9.84 12.00 9.45
N ALA A 70 9.88 12.31 8.15
CA ALA A 70 8.74 12.91 7.46
C ALA A 70 7.52 11.97 7.41
N TYR A 71 7.74 10.67 7.23
CA TYR A 71 6.69 9.65 7.31
C TYR A 71 6.07 9.59 8.71
N LYS A 72 6.90 9.52 9.76
CA LYS A 72 6.43 9.51 11.15
C LYS A 72 5.53 10.71 11.43
N ASN A 73 6.02 11.91 11.13
CA ASN A 73 5.24 13.14 11.28
C ASN A 73 3.94 13.11 10.47
N PHE A 74 3.97 12.57 9.25
CA PHE A 74 2.79 12.49 8.40
C PHE A 74 1.73 11.54 8.99
N VAL A 75 2.13 10.35 9.45
CA VAL A 75 1.21 9.37 10.06
C VAL A 75 0.66 9.89 11.40
N SER A 76 1.52 10.41 12.29
CA SER A 76 1.09 11.03 13.56
C SER A 76 0.11 12.19 13.34
N SER A 77 0.33 13.00 12.30
CA SER A 77 -0.59 14.10 11.95
C SER A 77 -1.93 13.62 11.40
N LEU A 78 -1.98 12.43 10.77
CA LEU A 78 -3.24 11.84 10.32
C LEU A 78 -4.00 11.23 11.51
N LEU A 79 -3.30 10.53 12.40
CA LEU A 79 -3.91 9.97 13.62
C LEU A 79 -4.43 11.06 14.56
N SER A 80 -3.77 12.21 14.65
CA SER A 80 -4.23 13.32 15.51
C SER A 80 -5.54 13.97 15.06
N ILE A 81 -5.98 13.73 13.82
CA ILE A 81 -7.24 14.24 13.27
C ILE A 81 -8.24 13.13 12.95
N THR A 82 -7.92 11.87 13.26
CA THR A 82 -8.80 10.72 13.07
C THR A 82 -9.53 10.43 14.38
N ASP A 83 -10.81 10.05 14.30
CA ASP A 83 -11.53 9.59 15.48
C ASP A 83 -10.90 8.29 16.01
N ASN A 84 -11.01 8.02 17.31
CA ASN A 84 -10.52 6.79 17.93
C ASN A 84 -11.70 5.96 18.48
N ILE A 85 -11.46 4.73 18.94
CA ILE A 85 -12.46 3.89 19.62
C ILE A 85 -11.99 3.60 21.05
N GLY A 86 -12.82 3.95 22.02
CA GLY A 86 -12.68 3.53 23.42
C GLY A 86 -13.75 2.52 23.82
N LEU A 87 -13.77 2.17 25.12
CA LEU A 87 -14.75 1.22 25.67
C LEU A 87 -16.21 1.66 25.48
N ASP A 88 -16.46 2.97 25.58
CA ASP A 88 -17.80 3.54 25.53
C ASP A 88 -18.23 4.05 24.14
N GLY A 89 -17.39 3.84 23.12
CA GLY A 89 -17.67 4.23 21.73
C GLY A 89 -16.59 5.10 21.08
N VAL A 90 -17.00 5.88 20.07
CA VAL A 90 -16.09 6.71 19.26
C VAL A 90 -15.62 7.94 20.05
N ILE A 91 -14.32 8.16 20.06
CA ILE A 91 -13.66 9.30 20.71
C ILE A 91 -13.17 10.28 19.62
N PRO A 92 -13.81 11.44 19.47
CA PRO A 92 -13.35 12.44 18.50
C PRO A 92 -12.05 13.13 18.94
N PRO A 93 -11.20 13.59 18.00
CA PRO A 93 -9.97 14.29 18.32
C PRO A 93 -10.26 15.69 18.89
N ALA A 94 -9.47 16.07 19.91
CA ALA A 94 -9.61 17.35 20.57
C ALA A 94 -9.26 18.53 19.64
N GLY A 95 -10.04 19.60 19.67
CA GLY A 95 -9.78 20.82 18.89
C GLY A 95 -10.06 20.70 17.38
N VAL A 96 -10.69 19.61 16.94
CA VAL A 96 -11.08 19.40 15.54
C VAL A 96 -12.58 19.62 15.38
N ILE A 97 -12.97 20.47 14.42
CA ILE A 97 -14.37 20.63 14.02
C ILE A 97 -14.68 19.55 13.00
N ARG A 98 -15.48 18.57 13.41
CA ARG A 98 -15.94 17.47 12.56
C ARG A 98 -17.14 17.92 11.75
N ARG A 99 -17.04 17.83 10.41
CA ARG A 99 -18.15 18.13 9.48
C ARG A 99 -18.82 16.87 8.94
N ASP A 100 -18.12 15.75 9.03
CA ASP A 100 -18.56 14.43 8.61
C ASP A 100 -19.01 13.59 9.82
N GLN A 101 -19.46 12.36 9.57
CA GLN A 101 -19.82 11.40 10.62
C GLN A 101 -18.57 10.85 11.34
N ASP A 102 -18.78 9.94 12.28
CA ASP A 102 -17.70 9.18 12.94
C ASP A 102 -16.84 8.44 11.91
N ASP A 103 -15.53 8.66 11.95
CA ASP A 103 -14.55 8.04 11.06
C ASP A 103 -13.36 7.43 11.83
N PRO A 104 -13.61 6.43 12.70
CA PRO A 104 -12.55 5.84 13.51
C PRO A 104 -11.68 4.85 12.74
N TYR A 105 -12.12 4.40 11.56
CA TYR A 105 -11.42 3.35 10.83
C TYR A 105 -10.35 3.96 9.94
N PHE A 106 -9.08 3.82 10.28
CA PHE A 106 -7.97 4.30 9.45
C PHE A 106 -6.88 3.23 9.40
N VAL A 107 -6.62 2.69 8.21
CA VAL A 107 -5.64 1.60 8.00
C VAL A 107 -4.72 1.96 6.85
N VAL A 108 -3.43 1.81 7.07
CA VAL A 108 -2.39 2.12 6.08
C VAL A 108 -1.73 0.84 5.55
N ALA A 109 -1.11 0.96 4.39
CA ALA A 109 -0.29 -0.08 3.80
C ALA A 109 0.98 0.51 3.19
N ALA A 110 1.97 -0.34 2.98
CA ALA A 110 3.17 0.03 2.24
C ALA A 110 2.87 0.38 0.77
N ASP A 111 3.66 1.29 0.21
CA ASP A 111 3.70 1.62 -1.21
C ASP A 111 5.15 1.98 -1.63
N LYS A 112 5.34 2.54 -2.82
CA LYS A 112 6.66 3.01 -3.29
C LYS A 112 7.28 3.95 -2.26
N GLY A 113 8.51 3.61 -1.86
CA GLY A 113 9.31 4.37 -0.91
C GLY A 113 8.93 4.17 0.57
N THR A 114 7.97 3.30 0.89
CA THR A 114 7.55 3.00 2.27
C THR A 114 7.45 1.49 2.54
N ALA A 115 8.09 0.67 1.71
CA ALA A 115 8.04 -0.79 1.77
C ALA A 115 8.35 -1.38 3.16
N THR A 116 9.24 -0.74 3.93
CA THR A 116 9.69 -1.19 5.25
C THR A 116 9.08 -0.40 6.39
N PHE A 117 8.07 0.44 6.14
CA PHE A 117 7.55 1.39 7.14
C PHE A 117 6.31 0.89 7.89
N SER A 118 5.86 -0.34 7.64
CA SER A 118 4.68 -0.90 8.30
C SER A 118 4.88 -0.98 9.83
N ASP A 119 5.99 -1.53 10.29
CA ASP A 119 6.31 -1.63 11.73
C ASP A 119 6.42 -0.24 12.37
N THR A 120 7.02 0.72 11.65
CA THR A 120 7.07 2.11 12.09
C THR A 120 5.68 2.71 12.25
N ALA A 121 4.75 2.44 11.33
CA ALA A 121 3.38 2.94 11.43
C ALA A 121 2.60 2.29 12.58
N ASN A 122 2.78 0.99 12.80
CA ASN A 122 2.20 0.28 13.94
C ASN A 122 2.70 0.89 15.25
N ALA A 123 4.01 1.06 15.43
CA ALA A 123 4.55 1.69 16.65
C ALA A 123 3.96 3.10 16.90
N ILE A 124 3.75 3.90 15.86
CA ILE A 124 3.08 5.22 16.00
C ILE A 124 1.62 5.06 16.45
N SER A 125 0.91 4.06 15.91
CA SER A 125 -0.47 3.74 16.31
C SER A 125 -0.53 3.41 17.80
N GLU A 126 0.38 2.56 18.29
CA GLU A 126 0.49 2.21 19.71
C GLU A 126 0.80 3.46 20.57
N GLU A 127 1.78 4.28 20.16
CA GLU A 127 2.15 5.53 20.84
C GLU A 127 0.99 6.53 20.94
N HIS A 128 0.12 6.57 19.93
CA HIS A 128 -1.08 7.40 19.92
C HIS A 128 -2.26 6.77 20.66
N GLY A 129 -2.13 5.53 21.16
CA GLY A 129 -3.23 4.77 21.77
C GLY A 129 -4.39 4.55 20.81
N PHE A 130 -4.10 4.41 19.51
CA PHE A 130 -5.11 4.20 18.49
C PHE A 130 -5.62 2.77 18.53
N TRP A 131 -6.94 2.57 18.46
CA TRP A 131 -7.60 1.30 18.76
C TRP A 131 -7.18 0.11 17.89
N LEU A 132 -6.63 0.35 16.70
CA LEU A 132 -6.11 -0.70 15.82
C LEU A 132 -4.72 -1.19 16.21
N ASP A 133 -3.99 -0.45 17.05
CA ASP A 133 -2.71 -0.88 17.63
C ASP A 133 -1.73 -1.40 16.55
N ASP A 134 -1.23 -2.62 16.70
CA ASP A 134 -0.34 -3.30 15.74
C ASP A 134 -1.01 -3.79 14.44
N ALA A 135 -2.34 -3.66 14.32
CA ALA A 135 -3.11 -3.96 13.11
C ALA A 135 -3.33 -2.71 12.23
N PHE A 136 -2.82 -1.55 12.63
CA PHE A 136 -2.97 -0.28 11.89
C PHE A 136 -2.35 -0.30 10.49
N ALA A 137 -1.19 -0.93 10.35
CA ALA A 137 -0.46 -1.04 9.10
C ALA A 137 -0.30 -2.50 8.68
N SER A 138 -0.70 -2.81 7.45
CA SER A 138 -0.53 -4.14 6.90
C SER A 138 0.86 -4.33 6.26
N GLY A 139 1.42 -5.54 6.41
CA GLY A 139 2.72 -5.89 5.83
C GLY A 139 3.90 -5.56 6.74
N GLY A 140 3.66 -5.48 8.05
CA GLY A 140 4.71 -5.47 9.07
C GLY A 140 5.23 -6.87 9.40
N SER A 141 6.21 -6.94 10.30
CA SER A 141 6.87 -8.16 10.76
C SER A 141 5.92 -9.14 11.46
N ALA A 142 4.84 -8.66 12.06
CA ALA A 142 3.80 -9.46 12.68
C ALA A 142 2.78 -10.07 11.69
N GLY A 143 2.87 -9.75 10.38
CA GLY A 143 1.90 -10.14 9.36
C GLY A 143 2.44 -11.06 8.27
N TYR A 144 1.57 -11.43 7.32
CA TYR A 144 1.94 -12.22 6.15
C TYR A 144 2.66 -11.36 5.10
N ASP A 145 3.89 -11.76 4.74
CA ASP A 145 4.61 -11.17 3.61
C ASP A 145 4.00 -11.69 2.29
N HIS A 146 3.12 -10.88 1.71
CA HIS A 146 2.43 -11.21 0.47
C HIS A 146 3.38 -11.42 -0.72
N LYS A 147 4.53 -10.74 -0.74
CA LYS A 147 5.55 -10.87 -1.78
C LYS A 147 6.27 -12.20 -1.63
N LYS A 148 6.68 -12.56 -0.42
CA LYS A 148 7.27 -13.88 -0.12
C LYS A 148 6.30 -15.02 -0.43
N MET A 149 5.01 -14.82 -0.19
CA MET A 149 3.97 -15.81 -0.47
C MET A 149 3.52 -15.87 -1.94
N GLY A 150 3.92 -14.89 -2.76
CA GLY A 150 3.56 -14.79 -4.18
C GLY A 150 2.08 -14.54 -4.43
N ILE A 151 1.39 -13.85 -3.53
CA ILE A 151 -0.08 -13.71 -3.57
C ILE A 151 -0.51 -13.00 -4.85
N THR A 152 0.16 -11.90 -5.22
CA THR A 152 -0.20 -11.15 -6.44
C THR A 152 0.08 -11.97 -7.68
N ALA A 153 1.24 -12.64 -7.74
CA ALA A 153 1.61 -13.49 -8.85
C ALA A 153 0.59 -14.63 -9.05
N LYS A 154 0.21 -15.33 -7.99
CA LYS A 154 -0.79 -16.41 -8.03
C LYS A 154 -2.15 -15.90 -8.55
N GLY A 155 -2.62 -14.77 -8.03
CA GLY A 155 -3.88 -14.18 -8.48
C GLY A 155 -3.83 -13.76 -9.96
N ALA A 156 -2.74 -13.11 -10.38
CA ALA A 156 -2.53 -12.74 -11.79
C ALA A 156 -2.46 -13.98 -12.69
N TRP A 157 -1.82 -15.06 -12.21
CA TRP A 157 -1.66 -16.31 -12.96
C TRP A 157 -2.97 -17.01 -13.27
N GLU A 158 -3.94 -16.96 -12.35
CA GLU A 158 -5.29 -17.48 -12.63
C GLU A 158 -5.95 -16.76 -13.81
N ALA A 159 -5.76 -15.44 -13.92
CA ALA A 159 -6.24 -14.67 -15.06
C ALA A 159 -5.53 -15.06 -16.36
N VAL A 160 -4.20 -15.28 -16.32
CA VAL A 160 -3.42 -15.75 -17.48
C VAL A 160 -3.89 -17.14 -17.92
N LYS A 161 -4.02 -18.11 -17.01
CA LYS A 161 -4.54 -19.45 -17.32
C LYS A 161 -5.93 -19.38 -17.95
N ARG A 162 -6.83 -18.55 -17.39
CA ARG A 162 -8.17 -18.35 -17.96
C ARG A 162 -8.10 -17.81 -19.40
N HIS A 163 -7.29 -16.79 -19.64
CA HIS A 163 -7.15 -16.19 -20.97
C HIS A 163 -6.65 -17.21 -22.02
N PHE A 164 -5.64 -18.02 -21.67
CA PHE A 164 -5.15 -19.06 -22.58
C PHE A 164 -6.15 -20.19 -22.78
N ARG A 165 -6.94 -20.53 -21.75
CA ARG A 165 -8.02 -21.50 -21.86
C ARG A 165 -9.12 -21.03 -22.83
N GLU A 166 -9.42 -19.74 -22.89
CA GLU A 166 -10.33 -19.16 -23.90
C GLU A 166 -9.79 -19.29 -25.33
N MET A 167 -8.47 -19.47 -25.48
CA MET A 167 -7.78 -19.78 -26.75
C MET A 167 -7.53 -21.29 -26.94
N ASN A 168 -8.17 -22.16 -26.15
CA ASN A 168 -7.97 -23.61 -26.16
C ASN A 168 -6.50 -24.05 -25.98
N ARG A 169 -5.72 -23.28 -25.20
CA ARG A 169 -4.31 -23.59 -24.92
C ARG A 169 -4.10 -23.76 -23.42
N ASP A 170 -3.42 -24.84 -23.04
CA ASP A 170 -3.02 -25.08 -21.67
C ASP A 170 -1.53 -24.77 -21.48
N ILE A 171 -1.26 -23.66 -20.80
CA ILE A 171 0.11 -23.18 -20.48
C ILE A 171 0.76 -23.91 -19.30
N GLN A 172 0.06 -24.86 -18.67
CA GLN A 172 0.64 -25.73 -17.66
C GLN A 172 1.29 -26.97 -18.29
N THR A 173 0.89 -27.34 -19.50
CA THR A 173 1.37 -28.54 -20.19
C THR A 173 2.07 -28.24 -21.52
N SER A 174 1.85 -27.06 -22.10
CA SER A 174 2.45 -26.66 -23.38
C SER A 174 3.38 -25.45 -23.21
N PRO A 175 4.60 -25.48 -23.80
CA PRO A 175 5.54 -24.35 -23.74
C PRO A 175 4.97 -23.06 -24.31
N PHE A 176 5.31 -21.92 -23.71
CA PHE A 176 4.93 -20.58 -24.17
C PHE A 176 6.02 -19.56 -23.81
N THR A 177 6.08 -18.45 -24.53
CA THR A 177 7.08 -17.39 -24.34
C THR A 177 6.52 -16.21 -23.57
N VAL A 178 7.36 -15.58 -22.75
CA VAL A 178 7.02 -14.38 -21.97
C VAL A 178 8.16 -13.39 -22.00
N VAL A 179 7.84 -12.09 -21.88
CA VAL A 179 8.81 -11.02 -21.70
C VAL A 179 8.75 -10.56 -20.25
N GLY A 180 9.92 -10.46 -19.60
CA GLY A 180 10.03 -9.94 -18.25
C GLY A 180 9.89 -8.42 -18.20
N VAL A 181 8.96 -7.92 -17.38
CA VAL A 181 8.81 -6.48 -17.13
C VAL A 181 8.96 -6.20 -15.64
N GLY A 182 10.00 -5.45 -15.29
CA GLY A 182 10.35 -5.13 -13.90
C GLY A 182 11.49 -5.98 -13.35
N ASP A 183 11.57 -6.08 -12.03
CA ASP A 183 12.63 -6.77 -11.31
C ASP A 183 12.28 -8.26 -11.10
N MET A 184 13.21 -9.16 -11.39
CA MET A 184 13.04 -10.61 -11.21
C MET A 184 12.96 -11.02 -9.73
N SER A 185 13.43 -10.18 -8.81
CA SER A 185 13.18 -10.32 -7.37
C SER A 185 11.80 -9.81 -6.94
N GLY A 186 11.00 -9.27 -7.87
CA GLY A 186 9.64 -8.77 -7.65
C GLY A 186 8.61 -9.89 -7.56
N ASP A 187 7.41 -9.56 -7.04
CA ASP A 187 6.32 -10.54 -6.88
C ASP A 187 5.84 -11.06 -8.25
N VAL A 188 5.26 -10.21 -9.10
CA VAL A 188 4.58 -10.65 -10.33
C VAL A 188 5.55 -11.28 -11.34
N PHE A 189 6.69 -10.63 -11.63
CA PHE A 189 7.66 -11.19 -12.56
C PHE A 189 8.33 -12.42 -11.95
N GLY A 190 9.03 -12.28 -10.83
CA GLY A 190 9.77 -13.37 -10.19
C GLY A 190 8.92 -14.57 -9.83
N ASN A 191 7.94 -14.40 -8.92
CA ASN A 191 7.10 -15.52 -8.50
C ASN A 191 6.24 -16.04 -9.65
N GLY A 192 5.84 -15.20 -10.61
CA GLY A 192 5.05 -15.61 -11.77
C GLY A 192 5.77 -16.62 -12.66
N MET A 193 7.09 -16.45 -12.86
CA MET A 193 7.89 -17.41 -13.65
C MET A 193 7.96 -18.80 -13.01
N LEU A 194 7.71 -18.90 -11.70
CA LEU A 194 7.73 -20.17 -10.96
C LEU A 194 6.40 -20.93 -11.02
N LEU A 195 5.35 -20.35 -11.60
CA LEU A 195 4.00 -20.93 -11.62
C LEU A 195 3.75 -21.87 -12.82
N SER A 196 4.74 -22.08 -13.69
CA SER A 196 4.72 -23.11 -14.74
C SER A 196 6.13 -23.45 -15.20
N GLU A 197 6.46 -24.74 -15.25
CA GLU A 197 7.71 -25.26 -15.83
C GLU A 197 7.78 -25.06 -17.36
N GLN A 198 6.65 -24.74 -17.99
CA GLN A 198 6.55 -24.54 -19.44
C GLN A 198 6.90 -23.10 -19.88
N THR A 199 7.17 -22.21 -18.93
CA THR A 199 7.49 -20.80 -19.17
C THR A 199 8.86 -20.64 -19.83
N ARG A 200 8.91 -19.92 -20.96
CA ARG A 200 10.16 -19.55 -21.63
C ARG A 200 10.34 -18.04 -21.62
N LEU A 201 11.18 -17.55 -20.71
CA LEU A 201 11.53 -16.14 -20.63
C LEU A 201 12.46 -15.76 -21.79
N ILE A 202 12.14 -14.67 -22.47
CA ILE A 202 12.98 -14.03 -23.50
C ILE A 202 13.45 -12.64 -23.07
#